data_AF-A0ABC8M899-F1
#
_entry.id   AF-A0ABC8M899-F1
#
_cell.length_a   1.000
_cell.length_b   1.000
_cell.length_c   1.000
_cell.angle_alpha   90.00
_cell.angle_beta   90.00
_cell.angle_gamma   90.00
#
_symmetry.space_group_name_H-M   'P 1'
#
loop_
_entity.id
_entity.type
_entity.pdbx_description
1 polymer ?
#
loop_
_entity_poly.entity_id
_entity_poly.type
_entity_poly.pdbx_seq_one_letter_code
_entity_poly.pdbx_strand_id
1 'polypeptide(L)'
;MAVGFFSLALLLFLSVDSDSGYTSASAAEGVEITYGSAIKLMHEKTKFCLHSHDVPNGSGSGQQSVTGFPGVVDSNSYWIVKPVPGTTAKQGDAVVGGATVRLQLMKTRKSRTT
;
A
#
# COMPACT_ATOMS: atom_id res chain seq x y z
N MET A 1 -41.66 31.06 15.95
CA MET A 1 -40.44 31.06 15.11
C MET A 1 -39.52 29.92 15.57
N ALA A 2 -39.82 28.66 15.24
CA ALA A 2 -39.03 27.51 15.71
C ALA A 2 -38.87 26.38 14.68
N VAL A 3 -39.49 26.49 13.50
CA VAL A 3 -39.45 25.48 12.44
C VAL A 3 -38.22 25.61 11.52
N GLY A 4 -37.55 26.77 11.50
CA GLY A 4 -36.36 26.99 10.65
C GLY A 4 -35.13 26.20 11.11
N PHE A 5 -34.90 26.10 12.42
CA PHE A 5 -33.69 25.46 12.96
C PHE A 5 -33.71 23.93 12.86
N PHE A 6 -34.90 23.30 12.90
CA PHE A 6 -35.01 21.85 12.75
C PHE A 6 -34.74 21.41 11.30
N SER A 7 -35.15 22.23 10.32
CA SER A 7 -34.91 21.95 8.89
C SER A 7 -33.42 22.03 8.51
N LEU A 8 -32.69 23.00 9.07
CA LEU A 8 -31.26 23.17 8.80
C LEU A 8 -30.42 22.05 9.44
N ALA A 9 -30.82 21.58 10.63
CA ALA A 9 -30.18 20.42 11.26
C ALA A 9 -30.40 19.13 10.46
N LEU A 10 -31.60 18.92 9.91
CA LEU A 10 -31.90 17.75 9.07
C LEU A 10 -31.13 17.79 7.73
N LEU A 11 -30.96 18.97 7.14
CA LEU A 11 -30.17 19.18 5.92
C LEU A 11 -28.67 18.91 6.14
N LEU A 12 -28.13 19.31 7.30
CA LEU A 12 -26.75 19.01 7.68
C LEU A 12 -26.53 17.52 7.98
N PHE A 13 -27.52 16.83 8.54
CA PHE A 13 -27.46 15.38 8.77
C PHE A 13 -27.51 14.57 7.46
N LEU A 14 -28.22 15.04 6.43
CA LEU A 14 -28.29 14.37 5.12
C LEU A 14 -27.08 14.63 4.21
N SER A 15 -26.31 15.70 4.46
CA SER A 15 -25.04 15.98 3.74
C SER A 15 -23.81 15.33 4.40
N VAL A 16 -23.98 14.66 5.55
CA VAL A 16 -22.92 13.90 6.23
C VAL A 16 -22.80 12.45 5.73
N ASP A 17 -23.35 12.12 4.56
CA ASP A 17 -22.84 10.98 3.80
C ASP A 17 -21.57 11.44 3.07
N SER A 18 -20.52 11.68 3.87
CA SER A 18 -19.17 11.81 3.34
C SER A 18 -18.75 10.40 2.95
N ASP A 19 -19.26 9.93 1.81
CA ASP A 19 -18.71 8.81 1.06
C ASP A 19 -17.23 9.12 0.92
N SER A 20 -16.44 8.55 1.83
CA SER A 20 -15.02 8.40 1.64
C SER A 20 -14.92 7.37 0.53
N GLY A 21 -15.19 7.83 -0.69
CA GLY A 21 -15.06 7.10 -1.93
C GLY A 21 -13.59 6.84 -2.13
N TYR A 22 -13.07 5.85 -1.41
CA TYR A 22 -11.81 5.22 -1.73
C TYR A 22 -12.09 4.42 -3.00
N THR A 23 -12.00 5.08 -4.15
CA THR A 23 -11.80 4.38 -5.41
C THR A 23 -10.52 3.57 -5.24
N SER A 24 -10.67 2.28 -4.99
CA SER A 24 -9.59 1.33 -5.19
C SER A 24 -9.17 1.52 -6.63
N ALA A 25 -8.01 2.13 -6.85
CA ALA A 25 -7.36 2.09 -8.14
C ALA A 25 -7.09 0.62 -8.41
N SER A 26 -8.03 -0.05 -9.10
CA SER A 26 -7.73 -1.29 -9.79
C SER A 26 -6.49 -1.00 -10.58
N ALA A 27 -5.44 -1.81 -10.42
CA ALA A 27 -4.25 -1.68 -11.25
C ALA A 27 -4.74 -1.54 -12.69
N ALA A 28 -4.35 -0.43 -13.34
CA ALA A 28 -4.77 -0.17 -14.71
C ALA A 28 -4.40 -1.41 -15.53
N GLU A 29 -5.40 -2.10 -16.07
CA GLU A 29 -5.15 -3.29 -16.86
C GLU A 29 -4.19 -2.93 -18.00
N GLY A 30 -3.07 -3.65 -18.08
CA GLY A 30 -2.03 -3.41 -19.07
C GLY A 30 -0.81 -2.61 -18.60
N VAL A 31 -0.70 -2.22 -17.33
CA VAL A 31 0.56 -1.66 -16.81
C VAL A 31 1.57 -2.77 -16.55
N GLU A 32 2.60 -2.81 -17.38
CA GLU A 32 3.74 -3.72 -17.22
C GLU A 32 4.57 -3.34 -15.99
N ILE A 33 4.84 -4.33 -15.14
CA ILE A 33 5.70 -4.17 -13.96
C ILE A 33 7.12 -4.54 -14.35
N THR A 34 8.07 -3.67 -14.04
CA THR A 34 9.50 -3.90 -14.29
C THR A 34 10.28 -3.95 -12.99
N TYR A 35 11.46 -4.55 -13.01
CA TYR A 35 12.37 -4.44 -11.87
C TYR A 35 12.76 -2.97 -11.67
N GLY A 36 12.56 -2.46 -10.46
CA GLY A 36 12.69 -1.05 -10.12
C GLY A 36 11.37 -0.31 -9.97
N SER A 37 10.24 -0.88 -10.43
CA SER A 37 8.91 -0.31 -10.18
C SER A 37 8.65 -0.17 -8.68
N ALA A 38 8.05 0.96 -8.31
CA ALA A 38 7.50 1.17 -6.98
C ALA A 38 6.03 0.74 -6.98
N ILE A 39 5.69 -0.24 -6.14
CA ILE A 39 4.36 -0.84 -6.06
C ILE A 39 3.79 -0.70 -4.65
N LYS A 40 2.46 -0.74 -4.57
CA LYS A 40 1.72 -0.84 -3.31
C LYS A 40 0.84 -2.09 -3.34
N LEU A 41 0.97 -2.92 -2.32
CA LEU A 41 0.24 -4.18 -2.22
C LEU A 41 -0.91 -3.99 -1.24
N MET A 42 -2.15 -4.13 -1.74
CA MET A 42 -3.36 -3.99 -0.95
C MET A 42 -4.07 -5.33 -0.84
N HIS A 43 -4.39 -5.74 0.38
CA HIS A 43 -5.21 -6.92 0.63
C HIS A 43 -6.63 -6.68 0.10
N GLU A 44 -7.10 -7.56 -0.78
CA GLU A 44 -8.32 -7.33 -1.55
C GLU A 44 -9.58 -7.15 -0.68
N LYS A 45 -9.72 -7.94 0.39
CA LYS A 45 -10.94 -7.93 1.23
C LYS A 45 -10.95 -6.79 2.25
N THR A 46 -9.85 -6.60 2.98
CA THR A 46 -9.78 -5.60 4.06
C THR A 46 -9.30 -4.23 3.58
N LYS A 47 -8.75 -4.16 2.37
CA LYS A 47 -8.10 -2.96 1.79
C LYS A 47 -6.89 -2.46 2.58
N PHE A 48 -6.35 -3.28 3.49
CA PHE A 48 -5.14 -2.94 4.23
C PHE A 48 -3.93 -3.10 3.33
N CYS A 49 -3.00 -2.17 3.40
CA CYS A 49 -1.81 -2.18 2.58
C CYS A 49 -0.62 -2.77 3.34
N LEU A 50 0.22 -3.53 2.63
CA LEU A 50 1.47 -4.03 3.17
C LEU A 50 2.35 -2.84 3.54
N HIS A 51 2.73 -2.76 4.81
CA HIS A 51 3.37 -1.60 5.42
C HIS A 51 4.51 -2.05 6.33
N SER A 52 5.54 -1.23 6.44
CA SER A 52 6.65 -1.43 7.39
C SER A 52 7.20 -0.09 7.83
N HIS A 53 7.71 0.03 9.05
CA HIS A 53 8.30 1.27 9.57
C HIS A 53 9.54 0.96 10.42
N ASP A 54 10.34 1.98 10.71
CA ASP A 54 11.56 1.88 11.52
C ASP A 54 11.28 1.73 13.03
N VAL A 55 10.38 0.80 13.38
CA VAL A 55 10.24 0.32 14.76
C VAL A 55 10.64 -1.15 14.73
N PRO A 56 11.74 -1.53 15.39
CA PRO A 56 12.08 -2.93 15.58
C PRO A 56 10.90 -3.64 16.24
N ASN A 57 10.54 -4.82 15.75
CA ASN A 57 9.71 -5.69 16.57
C ASN A 57 10.46 -5.91 17.90
N GLY A 58 9.75 -5.78 19.03
CA GLY A 58 10.30 -6.07 20.36
C GLY A 58 10.88 -7.49 20.43
N SER A 59 11.57 -7.80 21.54
CA SER A 59 12.26 -9.08 21.86
C SER A 59 12.03 -10.21 20.84
N GLY A 60 13.01 -10.42 19.95
CA GLY A 60 12.89 -11.27 18.76
C GLY A 60 14.09 -11.10 17.83
N SER A 61 13.90 -11.26 16.52
CA SER A 61 14.98 -11.25 15.51
C SER A 61 15.64 -9.88 15.27
N GLY A 62 15.15 -8.80 15.88
CA GLY A 62 15.63 -7.43 15.69
C GLY A 62 15.30 -6.83 14.32
N GLN A 63 14.39 -7.45 13.58
CA GLN A 63 14.03 -7.08 12.22
C GLN A 63 12.85 -6.10 12.22
N GLN A 64 12.68 -5.36 11.12
CA GLN A 64 11.52 -4.49 10.94
C GLN A 64 10.24 -5.31 10.90
N SER A 65 9.19 -4.75 11.49
CA SER A 65 7.84 -5.28 11.39
C SER A 65 7.29 -5.12 9.98
N VAL A 66 6.49 -6.09 9.54
CA VAL A 66 5.70 -5.99 8.31
C VAL A 66 4.26 -6.28 8.69
N THR A 67 3.37 -5.30 8.46
CA THR A 67 1.99 -5.34 8.93
C THR A 67 1.02 -4.92 7.82
N GLY A 68 -0.27 -5.22 8.00
CA GLY A 68 -1.33 -4.61 7.21
C GLY A 68 -1.74 -3.28 7.86
N PHE A 69 -1.66 -2.18 7.11
CA PHE A 69 -2.05 -0.86 7.59
C PHE A 69 -3.26 -0.33 6.81
N PRO A 70 -4.32 0.18 7.47
CA PRO A 70 -5.50 0.71 6.81
C PRO A 70 -5.24 2.02 6.03
N GLY A 71 -4.11 2.70 6.28
CA GLY A 71 -3.76 3.94 5.57
C GLY A 71 -3.32 3.71 4.13
N VAL A 72 -4.29 3.79 3.20
CA VAL A 72 -4.08 3.63 1.75
C VAL A 72 -3.18 4.72 1.15
N VAL A 73 -2.92 5.83 1.86
CA VAL A 73 -2.03 6.93 1.38
C VAL A 73 -0.72 7.02 2.17
N ASP A 74 -0.31 5.94 2.85
CA ASP A 74 0.93 5.93 3.62
C ASP A 74 2.19 5.65 2.75
N SER A 75 3.25 6.43 2.98
CA SER A 75 4.52 6.35 2.24
C SER A 75 5.36 5.12 2.59
N ASN A 76 5.15 4.54 3.78
CA ASN A 76 5.80 3.28 4.16
C ASN A 76 5.06 2.05 3.65
N SER A 77 4.12 2.23 2.73
CA SER A 77 3.47 1.15 1.99
C SER A 77 4.02 0.94 0.57
N TYR A 78 5.02 1.73 0.16
CA TYR A 78 5.67 1.60 -1.15
C TYR A 78 6.86 0.64 -1.09
N TRP A 79 6.87 -0.31 -2.02
CA TRP A 79 7.86 -1.36 -2.15
C TRP A 79 8.50 -1.30 -3.53
N ILE A 80 9.82 -1.42 -3.59
CA ILE A 80 10.57 -1.52 -4.85
C ILE A 80 10.73 -2.99 -5.20
N VAL A 81 10.34 -3.35 -6.43
CA VAL A 81 10.56 -4.69 -6.97
C VAL A 81 12.02 -4.86 -7.38
N LYS A 82 12.70 -5.87 -6.86
CA LYS A 82 14.11 -6.17 -7.14
C LYS A 82 14.29 -7.60 -7.65
N PRO A 83 15.25 -7.83 -8.56
CA PRO A 83 15.61 -9.18 -8.98
C PRO A 83 16.28 -9.94 -7.84
N VAL A 84 16.25 -11.27 -7.93
CA VAL A 84 17.02 -12.13 -7.03
C VAL A 84 18.52 -11.95 -7.36
N PRO A 85 19.40 -11.75 -6.36
CA PRO A 85 20.83 -11.67 -6.60
C PRO A 85 21.36 -12.89 -7.36
N GLY A 86 22.26 -12.66 -8.32
CA GLY A 86 22.84 -13.73 -9.15
C GLY A 86 21.98 -14.15 -10.35
N THR A 87 20.79 -13.57 -10.52
CA THR A 87 20.02 -13.72 -11.77
C THR A 87 20.54 -12.77 -12.86
N THR A 88 20.19 -13.06 -14.11
CA THR A 88 20.53 -12.20 -15.25
C THR A 88 19.63 -10.97 -15.38
N ALA A 89 18.53 -10.92 -14.60
CA ALA A 89 17.55 -9.85 -14.63
C ALA A 89 18.12 -8.54 -14.06
N LYS A 90 17.82 -7.44 -14.73
CA LYS A 90 18.31 -6.09 -14.44
C LYS A 90 17.15 -5.13 -14.21
N GLN A 91 17.48 -3.97 -13.64
CA GLN A 91 16.51 -2.89 -13.51
C GLN A 91 15.99 -2.47 -14.90
N GLY A 92 14.67 -2.33 -15.02
CA GLY A 92 13.98 -2.06 -16.27
C GLY A 92 13.47 -3.31 -16.99
N ASP A 93 13.99 -4.50 -16.68
CA ASP A 93 13.46 -5.73 -17.29
C ASP A 93 12.05 -6.03 -16.77
N ALA A 94 11.20 -6.53 -17.66
CA ALA A 94 9.84 -6.94 -17.35
C ALA A 94 9.79 -8.08 -16.34
N VAL A 95 8.88 -7.97 -15.37
CA VAL A 95 8.61 -9.04 -14.41
C VAL A 95 7.55 -9.97 -14.99
N VAL A 96 7.97 -11.18 -15.37
CA VAL A 96 7.05 -12.19 -15.89
C VAL A 96 6.20 -12.81 -14.78
N GLY A 97 4.98 -13.23 -15.12
CA GLY A 97 4.11 -13.96 -14.20
C GLY A 97 4.79 -15.23 -13.69
N GLY A 98 4.75 -15.44 -12.37
CA GLY A 98 5.42 -16.58 -11.72
C GLY A 98 6.90 -16.38 -11.38
N ALA A 99 7.49 -15.23 -11.71
CA ALA A 99 8.86 -14.91 -11.31
C ALA A 99 8.99 -14.71 -9.79
N THR A 100 10.09 -15.21 -9.21
CA THR A 100 10.47 -14.88 -7.84
C THR A 100 11.10 -13.48 -7.81
N VAL A 101 10.55 -12.61 -6.97
CA VAL A 101 11.03 -11.23 -6.81
C VAL A 101 11.34 -10.93 -5.35
N ARG A 102 12.16 -9.91 -5.11
CA ARG A 102 12.44 -9.37 -3.78
C ARG A 102 11.73 -8.03 -3.63
N LEU A 103 11.11 -7.81 -2.49
CA LEU A 103 10.49 -6.53 -2.15
C LEU A 103 11.39 -5.78 -1.17
N GLN A 104 11.71 -4.54 -1.52
CA GLN A 104 12.52 -3.66 -0.69
C GLN A 104 11.68 -2.46 -0.30
N LEU A 105 11.58 -2.16 1.00
CA LEU A 105 10.83 -1.00 1.45
C LEU A 105 11.48 0.27 0.88
N MET A 106 10.70 1.12 0.22
CA MET A 106 11.22 2.28 -0.50
C MET A 106 11.92 3.27 0.45
N LYS A 107 11.32 3.50 1.63
CA LYS A 107 11.81 4.48 2.60
C LYS A 107 13.14 4.08 3.25
N THR A 108 13.29 2.81 3.63
CA THR A 108 14.44 2.36 4.41
C THR A 108 15.49 1.66 3.56
N ARG A 109 15.19 1.39 2.28
CA ARG A 109 16.01 0.60 1.35
C ARG A 109 16.47 -0.73 1.96
N LYS A 110 15.81 -1.24 3.00
CA LYS A 110 16.10 -2.57 3.56
C LYS A 110 15.31 -3.60 2.76
N SER A 111 16.04 -4.52 2.12
CA SER A 111 15.46 -5.70 1.46
C SER A 111 15.60 -6.88 2.42
N ARG A 112 14.57 -7.69 2.65
CA ARG A 112 14.71 -8.95 3.37
C ARG A 112 14.28 -10.11 2.49
N THR A 113 15.26 -10.92 2.10
CA THR A 113 15.11 -12.31 1.68
C THR A 113 15.45 -13.15 2.90
N THR A 114 14.61 -14.12 3.24
CA THR A 114 15.08 -15.40 3.80
C THR A 114 15.04 -16.41 2.67
#